data_AF-A0A377L5F5-F1
#
_entry.id   AF-A0A377L5F5-F1
#
_cell.length_a   1.000
_cell.length_b   1.000
_cell.length_c   1.000
_cell.angle_alpha   90.00
_cell.angle_beta   90.00
_cell.angle_gamma   90.00
#
_symmetry.space_group_name_H-M   'P 1'
#
loop_
_entity.id
_entity.type
_entity.pdbx_description
1 polymer ?
#
loop_
_entity_poly.entity_id
_entity_poly.type
_entity_poly.pdbx_seq_one_letter_code
_entity_poly.pdbx_strand_id
1 'polypeptide(L)'
;MGLQAKLGIDVDKLILGISEVRQMSDVSLRQLRYWEKRGYISSLPEKEGASRQYSLKTTIQIMGIKHFLDEGYTLATAVAKVTEFGERHELIHQFLSQRLEDIIELDGEMAIDFGDFDADQRIYGVLHNGQAEFKLKAK
;
A
#
# COMPACT_ATOMS: atom_id res chain seq x y z
N MET A 1 -3.40 -16.40 -6.10
CA MET A 1 -4.24 -15.97 -4.95
C MET A 1 -3.40 -15.02 -4.11
N GLY A 2 -3.78 -13.74 -4.00
CA GLY A 2 -2.95 -12.75 -3.30
C GLY A 2 -2.76 -13.06 -1.81
N LEU A 3 -1.63 -12.63 -1.25
CA LEU A 3 -1.24 -12.84 0.16
C LEU A 3 -2.35 -12.44 1.16
N GLN A 4 -3.18 -11.44 0.80
CA GLN A 4 -4.32 -10.97 1.58
C GLN A 4 -5.37 -12.06 1.85
N ALA A 5 -5.57 -13.01 0.91
CA ALA A 5 -6.55 -14.08 1.06
C ALA A 5 -6.20 -15.10 2.15
N LYS A 6 -4.91 -15.24 2.53
CA LYS A 6 -4.47 -16.22 3.55
C LYS A 6 -4.77 -15.77 4.99
N LEU A 7 -5.03 -14.48 5.24
CA LEU A 7 -5.34 -13.95 6.58
C LEU A 7 -6.84 -13.77 6.84
N GLY A 8 -7.70 -13.88 5.83
CA GLY A 8 -9.14 -13.61 5.94
C GLY A 8 -9.49 -12.12 6.15
N ILE A 9 -8.50 -11.23 6.08
CA ILE A 9 -8.68 -9.79 6.23
C ILE A 9 -8.68 -9.15 4.84
N ASP A 10 -9.78 -8.48 4.50
CA ASP A 10 -9.90 -7.65 3.31
C ASP A 10 -9.58 -6.21 3.70
N VAL A 11 -8.32 -5.80 3.47
CA VAL A 11 -7.82 -4.47 3.85
C VAL A 11 -8.54 -3.34 3.12
N ASP A 12 -9.12 -3.62 1.94
CA ASP A 12 -9.88 -2.63 1.17
C ASP A 12 -11.23 -2.30 1.83
N LYS A 13 -11.70 -3.17 2.73
CA LYS A 13 -12.91 -2.96 3.55
C LYS A 13 -12.65 -2.27 4.88
N LEU A 14 -11.40 -1.91 5.20
CA LEU A 14 -11.09 -1.19 6.43
C LEU A 14 -11.53 0.27 6.34
N ILE A 15 -12.33 0.67 7.32
CA ILE A 15 -12.95 2.00 7.42
C ILE A 15 -12.54 2.64 8.75
N LEU A 16 -12.08 3.89 8.68
CA LEU A 16 -11.71 4.68 9.85
C LEU A 16 -12.60 5.91 9.97
N GLY A 17 -13.07 6.19 11.18
CA GLY A 17 -13.81 7.41 11.47
C GLY A 17 -12.89 8.63 11.48
N ILE A 18 -13.49 9.80 11.29
CA ILE A 18 -12.75 11.07 11.30
C ILE A 18 -12.01 11.33 12.62
N SER A 19 -12.51 10.80 13.74
CA SER A 19 -11.85 10.93 15.04
C SER A 19 -10.52 10.19 15.07
N GLU A 20 -10.52 8.92 14.64
CA GLU A 20 -9.31 8.09 14.56
C GLU A 20 -8.31 8.67 13.56
N VAL A 21 -8.79 9.08 12.38
CA VAL A 21 -7.93 9.69 11.34
C VAL A 21 -7.24 10.95 11.87
N ARG A 22 -7.97 11.84 12.57
CA ARG A 22 -7.38 13.04 13.15
C ARG A 22 -6.38 12.72 14.26
N GLN A 23 -6.66 11.73 15.10
CA GLN A 23 -5.76 11.30 16.16
C GLN A 23 -4.46 10.71 15.59
N MET A 24 -4.55 9.89 14.54
CA MET A 24 -3.40 9.23 13.91
C MET A 24 -2.55 10.17 13.07
N SER A 25 -3.17 11.18 12.43
CA SER A 25 -2.49 12.06 11.49
C SER A 25 -2.14 13.44 12.04
N ASP A 26 -2.65 13.83 13.22
CA ASP A 26 -2.52 15.21 13.73
C ASP A 26 -3.03 16.28 12.74
N VAL A 27 -3.96 15.90 11.85
CA VAL A 27 -4.59 16.81 10.89
C VAL A 27 -5.86 17.39 11.52
N SER A 28 -6.04 18.71 11.40
CA SER A 28 -7.26 19.37 11.87
C SER A 28 -8.48 19.04 10.99
N LEU A 29 -9.67 19.08 11.57
CA LEU A 29 -10.93 18.96 10.81
C LEU A 29 -11.02 19.98 9.67
N ARG A 30 -10.48 21.19 9.87
CA ARG A 30 -10.46 22.25 8.85
C ARG A 30 -9.59 21.87 7.66
N GLN A 31 -8.42 21.28 7.90
CA GLN A 31 -7.54 20.80 6.84
C GLN A 31 -8.21 19.67 6.05
N LEU A 32 -8.80 18.67 6.71
CA LEU A 32 -9.52 17.59 6.02
C LEU A 32 -10.62 18.13 5.11
N ARG A 33 -11.49 19.00 5.63
CA ARG A 33 -12.55 19.65 4.82
C ARG A 33 -11.99 20.46 3.65
N TYR A 34 -10.86 21.14 3.86
CA TYR A 34 -10.21 21.90 2.80
C TYR A 34 -9.65 20.98 1.71
N TRP A 35 -8.99 19.88 2.09
CA TRP A 35 -8.43 18.91 1.14
C TRP A 35 -9.51 18.19 0.35
N GLU A 36 -10.62 17.82 0.99
CA GLU A 36 -11.80 17.26 0.30
C GLU A 36 -12.42 18.26 -0.67
N LYS A 37 -12.61 19.52 -0.26
CA LYS A 37 -13.15 20.57 -1.13
C LYS A 37 -12.27 20.79 -2.37
N ARG A 38 -10.96 20.58 -2.23
CA ARG A 38 -9.99 20.66 -3.32
C ARG A 38 -9.91 19.38 -4.17
N GLY A 39 -10.60 18.31 -3.77
CA GLY A 39 -10.59 17.02 -4.46
C GLY A 39 -9.33 16.19 -4.22
N TYR A 40 -8.51 16.53 -3.21
CA TYR A 40 -7.26 15.80 -2.94
C TYR A 40 -7.47 14.51 -2.15
N ILE A 41 -8.56 14.45 -1.38
CA ILE A 41 -9.00 13.26 -0.65
C ILE A 41 -10.51 13.14 -0.76
N SER A 42 -11.07 11.98 -0.45
CA SER A 42 -12.52 11.75 -0.45
C SER A 42 -12.93 10.86 0.71
N SER A 43 -13.95 11.30 1.46
CA SER A 43 -14.64 10.45 2.42
C SER A 43 -15.51 9.43 1.70
N LEU A 44 -15.86 8.35 2.40
CA LEU A 44 -16.86 7.40 1.94
C LEU A 44 -18.25 8.07 1.90
N PRO A 45 -19.18 7.58 1.05
CA PRO A 45 -20.55 8.10 1.00
C PRO A 45 -21.19 8.03 2.39
N GLU A 46 -21.67 9.16 2.89
CA GLU A 46 -22.35 9.24 4.18
C GLU A 46 -23.76 8.63 4.07
N LYS A 47 -24.13 7.77 5.03
CA LYS A 47 -25.54 7.60 5.38
C LYS A 47 -25.97 8.83 6.17
N GLU A 48 -27.21 9.30 5.98
CA GLU A 48 -27.72 10.48 6.71
C GLU A 48 -27.43 10.40 8.21
N GLY A 49 -26.82 11.45 8.75
CA GLY A 49 -26.47 11.55 10.19
C GLY A 49 -25.20 10.81 10.63
N ALA A 50 -24.49 10.12 9.73
CA ALA A 50 -23.25 9.43 10.06
C ALA A 50 -22.05 10.38 10.14
N SER A 51 -21.09 10.08 11.02
CA SER A 51 -19.79 10.75 11.04
C SER A 51 -19.00 10.42 9.78
N ARG A 52 -18.19 11.37 9.30
CA ARG A 52 -17.25 11.14 8.19
C ARG A 52 -16.38 9.92 8.43
N GLN A 53 -16.25 9.12 7.36
CA GLN A 53 -15.47 7.90 7.32
C GLN A 53 -14.55 7.91 6.11
N TYR A 54 -13.38 7.31 6.26
CA TYR A 54 -12.37 7.20 5.23
C TYR A 54 -11.97 5.73 5.07
N SER A 55 -11.66 5.33 3.84
CA SER A 55 -11.01 4.03 3.62
C SER A 55 -9.58 4.06 4.19
N LEU A 56 -9.00 2.87 4.39
CA LEU A 56 -7.57 2.78 4.73
C LEU A 56 -6.69 3.51 3.71
N LYS A 57 -6.98 3.36 2.41
CA LYS A 57 -6.26 4.05 1.33
C LYS A 57 -6.28 5.57 1.50
N THR A 58 -7.45 6.16 1.70
CA THR A 58 -7.55 7.62 1.92
C THR A 58 -6.85 8.03 3.22
N THR A 59 -6.92 7.20 4.27
CA THR A 59 -6.24 7.48 5.54
C THR A 59 -4.72 7.53 5.37
N ILE A 60 -4.13 6.59 4.63
CA ILE A 60 -2.70 6.60 4.30
C ILE A 60 -2.35 7.85 3.49
N GLN A 61 -3.19 8.25 2.53
CA GLN A 61 -2.99 9.49 1.78
C GLN A 61 -2.97 10.73 2.68
N ILE A 62 -3.90 10.84 3.63
CA ILE A 62 -3.95 11.93 4.62
C ILE A 62 -2.65 12.00 5.43
N MET A 63 -2.18 10.85 5.94
CA MET A 63 -0.94 10.76 6.71
C MET A 63 0.28 11.15 5.88
N GLY A 64 0.36 10.68 4.63
CA GLY A 64 1.44 11.04 3.71
C GLY A 64 1.45 12.54 3.37
N ILE A 65 0.28 13.13 3.13
CA ILE A 65 0.18 14.58 2.87
C ILE A 65 0.67 15.35 4.08
N LYS A 66 0.24 14.97 5.29
CA LYS A 66 0.70 15.61 6.53
C LYS A 66 2.22 15.53 6.68
N HIS A 67 2.81 14.35 6.46
CA HIS A 67 4.25 14.17 6.56
C HIS A 67 5.02 15.16 5.68
N PHE A 68 4.65 15.30 4.40
CA PHE A 68 5.31 16.27 3.53
C PHE A 68 5.00 17.73 3.88
N LEU A 69 3.82 18.03 4.42
CA LEU A 69 3.55 19.37 4.95
C LEU A 69 4.46 19.72 6.13
N ASP A 70 4.72 18.75 7.02
CA ASP A 70 5.62 18.92 8.17
C ASP A 70 7.08 19.12 7.74
N GLU A 71 7.48 18.55 6.60
CA GLU A 71 8.78 18.81 5.96
C GLU A 71 8.85 20.20 5.27
N GLY A 72 7.76 20.97 5.26
CA GLY A 72 7.72 22.33 4.71
C GLY A 72 7.29 22.41 3.24
N TYR A 73 6.83 21.31 2.64
CA TYR A 73 6.29 21.35 1.28
C TYR A 73 4.94 22.05 1.22
N THR A 74 4.61 22.59 0.04
CA THR A 74 3.25 23.09 -0.22
C THR A 74 2.26 21.92 -0.31
N LEU A 75 0.97 22.17 -0.05
CA LEU A 75 -0.07 21.15 -0.18
C LEU A 75 -0.10 20.50 -1.56
N ALA A 76 0.04 21.28 -2.64
CA ALA A 76 0.05 20.73 -3.99
C ALA A 76 1.22 19.77 -4.21
N THR A 77 2.42 20.13 -3.72
CA THR A 77 3.61 19.28 -3.80
C THR A 77 3.47 18.02 -2.94
N ALA A 78 2.92 18.14 -1.72
CA ALA A 78 2.67 17.02 -0.83
C ALA A 78 1.70 16.00 -1.47
N VAL A 79 0.60 16.47 -2.04
CA VAL A 79 -0.37 15.63 -2.76
C VAL A 79 0.30 14.93 -3.94
N ALA A 80 1.07 15.65 -4.77
CA ALA A 80 1.76 15.06 -5.91
C ALA A 80 2.73 13.93 -5.50
N LYS A 81 3.51 14.13 -4.44
CA LYS A 81 4.44 13.11 -3.92
C LYS A 81 3.73 11.86 -3.42
N VAL A 82 2.61 12.03 -2.69
CA VAL A 82 1.81 10.89 -2.20
C VAL A 82 1.17 10.12 -3.34
N THR A 83 0.65 10.83 -4.36
CA THR A 83 0.09 10.20 -5.56
C THR A 83 1.16 9.40 -6.30
N GLU A 84 2.33 9.98 -6.53
CA GLU A 84 3.45 9.29 -7.19
C GLU A 84 3.88 8.04 -6.41
N PHE A 85 3.96 8.12 -5.08
CA PHE A 85 4.26 6.97 -4.23
C PHE A 85 3.20 5.87 -4.38
N GLY A 86 1.92 6.24 -4.40
CA GLY A 86 0.82 5.30 -4.59
C GLY A 86 0.85 4.61 -5.96
N GLU A 87 1.15 5.35 -7.03
CA GLU A 87 1.28 4.80 -8.39
C GLU A 87 2.44 3.80 -8.49
N ARG A 88 3.60 4.13 -7.90
CA ARG A 88 4.76 3.22 -7.85
C ARG A 88 4.45 1.95 -7.06
N HIS A 89 3.77 2.09 -5.92
CA HIS A 89 3.37 0.94 -5.10
C HIS A 89 2.36 0.04 -5.82
N GLU A 90 1.38 0.62 -6.50
CA GLU A 90 0.38 -0.12 -7.29
C GLU A 90 1.05 -0.98 -8.37
N LEU A 91 2.03 -0.42 -9.10
CA LEU A 91 2.80 -1.17 -10.10
C LEU A 91 3.53 -2.37 -9.48
N ILE A 92 4.21 -2.18 -8.34
CA ILE A 92 4.91 -3.26 -7.63
C ILE A 92 3.92 -4.33 -7.18
N HIS A 93 2.80 -3.94 -6.57
CA HIS A 93 1.78 -4.87 -6.10
C HIS A 93 1.14 -5.68 -7.25
N GLN A 94 0.82 -5.03 -8.37
CA GLN A 94 0.30 -5.70 -9.56
C GLN A 94 1.30 -6.68 -10.15
N PHE A 95 2.58 -6.29 -10.22
CA PHE A 95 3.63 -7.17 -10.70
C PHE A 95 3.80 -8.39 -9.79
N LEU A 96 3.95 -8.19 -8.48
CA LEU A 96 4.17 -9.28 -7.52
C LEU A 96 2.96 -10.21 -7.41
N SER A 97 1.73 -9.69 -7.44
CA SER A 97 0.52 -10.51 -7.35
C SER A 97 0.29 -11.42 -8.57
N GLN A 98 0.87 -11.07 -9.72
CA GLN A 98 0.85 -11.86 -10.94
C GLN A 98 2.05 -12.80 -11.06
N ARG A 99 3.21 -12.41 -10.51
CA ARG A 99 4.47 -13.18 -10.62
C ARG A 99 4.73 -14.14 -9.48
N LEU A 100 4.20 -13.89 -8.29
CA LEU A 100 4.36 -14.79 -7.15
C LEU A 100 3.49 -16.03 -7.37
N GLU A 101 4.12 -17.16 -7.66
CA GLU A 101 3.44 -18.45 -7.82
C GLU A 101 3.27 -19.16 -6.48
N ASP A 102 4.34 -19.24 -5.67
CA ASP A 102 4.28 -19.85 -4.34
C ASP A 102 5.41 -19.37 -3.41
N ILE A 103 5.38 -19.84 -2.15
CA ILE A 103 6.49 -19.74 -1.20
C ILE A 103 6.88 -21.17 -0.82
N ILE A 104 8.12 -21.54 -1.14
CA ILE A 104 8.65 -22.91 -0.98
C ILE A 104 9.89 -22.92 -0.09
N GLU A 105 10.32 -24.11 0.33
CA GLU A 105 11.65 -24.32 0.90
C GLU A 105 12.62 -24.75 -0.22
N LEU A 106 13.70 -24.00 -0.41
CA LEU A 106 14.73 -24.27 -1.41
C LEU A 106 16.10 -24.34 -0.72
N ASP A 107 16.77 -25.49 -0.81
CA ASP A 107 18.07 -25.72 -0.18
C ASP A 107 18.10 -25.43 1.35
N GLY A 108 16.98 -25.65 2.04
CA GLY A 108 16.84 -25.39 3.49
C GLY A 108 16.53 -23.93 3.86
N GLU A 109 16.30 -23.07 2.88
CA GLU A 109 15.91 -21.67 3.07
C GLU A 109 14.51 -21.42 2.49
N MET A 110 13.73 -20.55 3.13
CA MET A 110 12.46 -20.09 2.56
C MET A 110 12.72 -19.24 1.32
N ALA A 111 12.07 -19.59 0.22
CA ALA A 111 12.19 -18.94 -1.08
C ALA A 111 10.81 -18.56 -1.64
N ILE A 112 10.74 -17.39 -2.28
CA ILE A 112 9.58 -16.96 -3.05
C ILE A 112 9.77 -17.47 -4.48
N ASP A 113 8.85 -18.29 -4.97
CA ASP A 113 8.85 -18.76 -6.35
C ASP A 113 8.16 -17.71 -7.24
N PHE A 114 8.94 -17.15 -8.17
CA PHE A 114 8.46 -16.17 -9.14
C PHE A 114 8.10 -16.80 -10.49
N GLY A 115 8.10 -18.12 -10.59
CA GLY A 115 7.78 -18.86 -11.79
C GLY A 115 8.93 -18.99 -12.77
N ASP A 116 8.56 -19.26 -14.02
CA ASP A 116 9.52 -19.43 -15.12
C ASP A 116 10.23 -18.11 -15.42
N PHE A 117 11.56 -18.18 -15.50
CA PHE A 117 12.42 -17.11 -16.01
C PHE A 117 12.55 -17.22 -17.53
N ASP A 118 12.80 -18.44 -18.02
CA ASP A 118 12.85 -18.80 -19.43
C ASP A 118 12.34 -20.23 -19.68
N ALA A 119 12.66 -20.81 -20.84
CA ALA A 119 12.23 -22.16 -21.21
C ALA A 119 12.76 -23.24 -20.25
N ASP A 120 13.96 -23.05 -19.70
CA ASP A 120 14.72 -24.08 -19.00
C ASP A 120 14.91 -23.76 -17.50
N GLN A 121 14.63 -22.53 -17.08
CA GLN A 121 14.93 -22.04 -15.73
C GLN A 121 13.72 -21.42 -15.02
N ARG A 122 13.72 -21.54 -13.69
CA ARG A 122 12.81 -20.84 -12.76
C ARG A 122 13.58 -19.86 -11.89
N ILE A 123 12.92 -18.78 -11.50
CA ILE A 123 13.50 -17.72 -10.67
C ILE A 123 12.90 -17.72 -9.25
N TYR A 124 13.79 -17.65 -8.27
CA TYR A 124 13.45 -17.63 -6.86
C TYR A 124 14.04 -16.40 -6.18
N GLY A 125 13.29 -15.77 -5.28
CA GLY A 125 13.82 -14.78 -4.35
C GLY A 125 14.09 -15.40 -2.99
N VAL A 126 15.29 -15.21 -2.46
CA VAL A 126 15.66 -15.64 -1.10
C VAL A 126 16.10 -14.44 -0.27
N LEU A 127 15.89 -14.53 1.04
CA LEU A 127 16.46 -13.60 2.02
C LEU A 127 17.62 -14.29 2.73
N HIS A 128 18.84 -13.96 2.34
CA HIS A 128 20.06 -14.49 2.94
C HIS A 128 20.75 -13.39 3.76
N ASN A 129 20.89 -13.58 5.06
CA ASN A 129 21.48 -12.58 5.98
C ASN A 129 20.86 -11.17 5.87
N GLY A 130 19.55 -11.09 5.63
CA GLY A 130 18.82 -9.84 5.46
C GLY A 130 19.01 -9.16 4.09
N GLN A 131 19.75 -9.77 3.17
CA GLN A 131 19.87 -9.33 1.79
C GLN A 131 18.96 -10.16 0.89
N ALA A 132 18.24 -9.47 -0.01
CA ALA A 132 17.42 -10.13 -1.01
C ALA A 132 18.28 -10.52 -2.21
N GLU A 133 18.26 -11.80 -2.58
CA GLU A 133 18.99 -12.35 -3.72
C GLU A 133 18.06 -13.12 -4.65
N PHE A 134 18.37 -13.12 -5.95
CA PHE A 134 17.70 -13.98 -6.92
C PHE A 134 18.54 -15.23 -7.20
N LYS A 135 17.90 -16.40 -7.15
CA LYS A 135 18.48 -17.69 -7.53
C LYS A 135 17.76 -18.22 -8.77
N LEU A 136 18.52 -18.63 -9.78
CA LEU A 136 18.00 -19.36 -10.94
C LEU A 136 18.25 -20.85 -10.74
N LYS A 137 17.24 -21.68 -11.00
CA LYS A 137 17.38 -23.15 -11.00
C LYS A 137 16.84 -23.69 -12.32
N ALA A 138 17.52 -24.71 -12.84
CA ALA A 138 16.99 -25.49 -13.95
C ALA A 138 15.69 -26.18 -13.53
N LYS A 139 14.76 -26.32 -14.48
CA LYS A 139 13.52 -27.08 -14.34
C LYS A 139 13.78 -28.58 -14.18
#